data_AF-A0A919INN3-F1
#
_entry.id   AF-A0A919INN3-F1
#
_cell.length_a   1.000
_cell.length_b   1.000
_cell.length_c   1.000
_cell.angle_alpha   90.00
_cell.angle_beta   90.00
_cell.angle_gamma   90.00
#
_symmetry.space_group_name_H-M   'P 1'
#
loop_
_entity.id
_entity.type
_entity.pdbx_description
1 polymer ?
#
loop_
_entity_poly.entity_id
_entity_poly.type
_entity_poly.pdbx_seq_one_letter_code
_entity_poly.pdbx_strand_id
1 'polypeptide(L)'
;MTDLAEHLCRQQEEKVRWKHVWEFLEEYRWEPADKKPELFRDEPSRCGNDQWDALLAALAEHLAAQLDLAPPEWSRSRILDTPWFPSSLRSKRMEALVWAPAAFRKHGVYLAARDLEAA
;
A
#
# COMPACT_ATOMS: atom_id res chain seq x y z
N MET A 1 7.18 -7.42 0.20
CA MET A 1 6.03 -7.17 -0.70
C MET A 1 5.53 -8.47 -1.30
N THR A 2 6.41 -9.34 -1.81
CA THR A 2 6.05 -10.69 -2.26
C THR A 2 5.32 -11.49 -1.17
N ASP A 3 5.90 -11.55 0.03
CA ASP A 3 5.29 -12.25 1.16
C ASP A 3 3.95 -11.62 1.58
N LEU A 4 3.90 -10.28 1.67
CA LEU A 4 2.65 -9.56 1.96
C LEU A 4 1.58 -9.92 0.93
N ALA A 5 1.89 -9.85 -0.36
CA ALA A 5 0.94 -10.18 -1.41
C ALA A 5 0.47 -11.64 -1.32
N GLU A 6 1.37 -12.60 -1.06
CA GLU A 6 1.00 -13.99 -0.86
C GLU A 6 -0.04 -14.17 0.27
N HIS A 7 0.17 -13.47 1.40
CA HIS A 7 -0.81 -13.44 2.48
C HIS A 7 -2.14 -12.80 2.03
N LEU A 8 -2.10 -11.64 1.36
CA LEU A 8 -3.31 -10.97 0.88
C LEU A 8 -4.13 -11.84 -0.09
N CYS A 9 -3.45 -12.56 -0.97
CA CYS A 9 -4.08 -13.40 -1.99
C CYS A 9 -4.77 -14.62 -1.38
N ARG A 10 -4.21 -15.19 -0.31
CA ARG A 10 -4.78 -16.36 0.39
C ARG A 10 -6.00 -16.03 1.24
N GLN A 11 -6.08 -14.80 1.74
CA GLN A 11 -7.14 -14.39 2.66
C GLN A 11 -8.33 -13.83 1.90
N GLN A 12 -9.54 -14.21 2.33
CA GLN A 12 -10.80 -13.66 1.79
C GLN A 12 -11.38 -12.55 2.68
N GLU A 13 -11.01 -12.53 3.96
CA GLU A 13 -11.51 -11.55 4.93
C GLU A 13 -10.68 -10.26 4.87
N GLU A 14 -11.35 -9.14 4.58
CA GLU A 14 -10.73 -7.82 4.50
C GLU A 14 -10.01 -7.42 5.80
N LYS A 15 -10.59 -7.75 6.97
CA LYS A 15 -9.95 -7.46 8.26
C LYS A 15 -8.59 -8.16 8.41
N VAL A 16 -8.47 -9.40 7.92
CA VAL A 16 -7.23 -10.17 8.00
C VAL A 16 -6.22 -9.64 6.98
N ARG A 17 -6.66 -9.29 5.77
CA ARG A 17 -5.82 -8.62 4.77
C ARG A 17 -5.20 -7.34 5.32
N TRP A 18 -6.04 -6.50 5.92
CA TRP A 18 -5.58 -5.29 6.57
C TRP A 18 -4.60 -5.61 7.69
N LYS A 19 -4.86 -6.55 8.59
CA LYS A 19 -3.87 -6.95 9.62
C LYS A 19 -2.46 -7.19 9.05
N HIS A 20 -2.35 -7.91 7.94
CA HIS A 20 -1.04 -8.17 7.30
C HIS A 20 -0.38 -6.92 6.71
N VAL A 21 -1.15 -5.95 6.20
CA VAL A 21 -0.59 -4.67 5.75
C VAL A 21 0.03 -3.89 6.91
N TRP A 22 -0.60 -3.93 8.09
CA TRP A 22 -0.09 -3.24 9.28
C TRP A 22 1.18 -3.93 9.79
N GLU A 23 1.15 -5.26 9.91
CA GLU A 23 2.32 -6.06 10.29
C GLU A 23 3.52 -5.74 9.38
N PHE A 24 3.31 -5.68 8.06
CA PHE A 24 4.36 -5.29 7.11
C PHE A 24 4.90 -3.88 7.35
N LEU A 25 4.03 -2.89 7.60
CA LEU A 25 4.45 -1.52 7.88
C LEU A 25 5.21 -1.40 9.21
N GLU A 26 4.81 -2.17 10.23
CA GLU A 26 5.52 -2.27 11.50
C GLU A 26 6.91 -2.86 11.29
N GLU A 27 7.02 -4.00 10.61
CA GLU A 27 8.31 -4.64 10.27
C GLU A 27 9.23 -3.69 9.49
N TYR A 28 8.69 -3.01 8.47
CA TYR A 28 9.43 -2.04 7.66
C TYR A 28 10.06 -0.90 8.47
N ARG A 29 9.42 -0.47 9.57
CA ARG A 29 9.95 0.61 10.42
C ARG A 29 11.22 0.19 11.13
N TRP A 30 11.30 -1.06 11.56
CA TRP A 30 12.44 -1.63 12.30
C TRP A 30 13.58 -2.10 11.42
N GLU A 31 13.34 -2.28 10.12
CA GLU A 31 14.35 -2.72 9.17
C GLU A 31 15.47 -1.68 8.98
N PRO A 32 16.75 -2.09 8.84
CA PRO A 32 17.84 -1.19 8.47
C PRO A 32 17.60 -0.48 7.13
N ALA A 33 18.07 0.77 7.00
CA ALA A 33 17.81 1.60 5.83
C ALA A 33 18.30 0.99 4.50
N ASP A 34 19.42 0.25 4.53
CA ASP A 34 19.99 -0.46 3.37
C ASP A 34 19.17 -1.69 2.95
N LYS A 35 18.37 -2.25 3.87
CA LYS A 35 17.53 -3.43 3.66
C LYS A 35 16.09 -3.11 3.28
N LYS A 36 15.58 -1.95 3.68
CA LYS A 36 14.23 -1.48 3.32
C LYS A 36 13.89 -1.60 1.82
N PRO A 37 14.77 -1.26 0.86
CA PRO A 37 14.45 -1.38 -0.56
C PRO A 37 14.19 -2.83 -1.01
N GLU A 38 14.84 -3.81 -0.37
CA GLU A 38 14.66 -5.24 -0.69
C GLU A 38 13.20 -5.68 -0.43
N LEU A 39 12.52 -5.04 0.52
CA LEU A 39 11.15 -5.38 0.87
C LEU A 39 10.14 -5.05 -0.22
N PHE A 40 10.40 -4.11 -1.14
CA PHE A 40 9.41 -3.66 -2.13
C PHE A 40 9.93 -3.58 -3.57
N ARG A 41 11.19 -3.92 -3.82
CA ARG A 41 11.78 -3.88 -5.16
C ARG A 41 11.16 -4.90 -6.10
N ASP A 42 11.02 -6.15 -5.66
CA ASP A 42 10.56 -7.25 -6.51
C ASP A 42 9.05 -7.21 -6.72
N GLU A 43 8.63 -7.56 -7.93
CA GLU A 43 7.21 -7.58 -8.29
C GLU A 43 6.48 -8.71 -7.54
N PRO A 44 5.47 -8.40 -6.73
CA PRO A 44 4.64 -9.42 -6.11
C PRO A 44 3.64 -10.01 -7.11
N SER A 45 3.25 -11.27 -6.88
CA SER A 45 2.10 -11.89 -7.56
C SER A 45 0.83 -11.05 -7.40
N ARG A 46 -0.02 -11.04 -8.44
CA ARG A 46 -1.32 -10.37 -8.37
C ARG A 46 -2.31 -11.21 -7.58
N CYS A 47 -3.11 -10.55 -6.75
CA CYS A 47 -4.15 -11.22 -5.95
C CYS A 47 -5.48 -11.36 -6.67
N GLY A 48 -5.59 -10.88 -7.91
CA GLY A 48 -6.84 -10.91 -8.68
C GLY A 48 -7.89 -9.95 -8.14
N ASN A 49 -7.47 -9.00 -7.30
CA ASN A 49 -8.30 -7.93 -6.79
C ASN A 49 -7.52 -6.61 -6.95
N ASP A 50 -7.94 -5.83 -7.94
CA ASP A 50 -7.23 -4.62 -8.37
C ASP A 50 -7.05 -3.60 -7.23
N GLN A 51 -7.96 -3.55 -6.26
CA GLN A 51 -7.86 -2.63 -5.12
C GLN A 51 -6.64 -2.93 -4.26
N TRP A 52 -6.41 -4.20 -3.96
CA TRP A 52 -5.25 -4.64 -3.17
C TRP A 52 -3.97 -4.60 -3.99
N ASP A 53 -4.03 -4.94 -5.27
CA ASP A 53 -2.88 -4.84 -6.17
C ASP A 53 -2.43 -3.37 -6.35
N ALA A 54 -3.37 -2.41 -6.41
CA ALA A 54 -3.08 -0.98 -6.46
C ALA A 54 -2.58 -0.44 -5.10
N LEU A 55 -3.09 -0.94 -3.98
CA LEU A 55 -2.55 -0.61 -2.65
C LEU A 55 -1.09 -1.02 -2.51
N LEU A 56 -0.74 -2.23 -2.97
CA LEU A 56 0.64 -2.70 -2.95
C LEU A 56 1.54 -1.78 -3.77
N ALA A 57 1.10 -1.37 -4.97
CA ALA A 57 1.84 -0.41 -5.78
C ALA A 57 1.99 0.97 -5.11
N ALA A 58 0.91 1.48 -4.51
CA ALA A 58 0.92 2.73 -3.77
C ALA A 58 1.90 2.71 -2.59
N LEU A 59 1.92 1.60 -1.84
CA LEU A 59 2.88 1.38 -0.76
C LEU A 59 4.31 1.37 -1.28
N ALA A 60 4.61 0.56 -2.30
CA ALA A 60 5.96 0.47 -2.86
C ALA A 60 6.48 1.83 -3.35
N GLU A 61 5.65 2.60 -4.07
CA GLU A 61 6.02 3.93 -4.53
C GLU A 61 6.16 4.94 -3.37
N HIS A 62 5.28 4.88 -2.37
CA HIS A 62 5.37 5.75 -1.20
C HIS A 62 6.64 5.49 -0.39
N LEU A 63 6.97 4.23 -0.13
CA LEU A 63 8.16 3.83 0.63
C LEU A 63 9.45 4.12 -0.15
N ALA A 64 9.46 3.90 -1.47
CA ALA A 64 10.59 4.30 -2.32
C ALA A 64 10.85 5.82 -2.23
N ALA A 65 9.80 6.64 -2.28
CA ALA A 65 9.92 8.08 -2.18
C ALA A 65 10.46 8.54 -0.82
N GLN A 66 10.11 7.85 0.28
CA GLN A 66 10.68 8.15 1.62
C GLN A 66 12.18 7.87 1.71
N LEU A 67 12.72 7.03 0.82
CA LEU A 67 14.14 6.70 0.74
C LEU A 67 14.87 7.44 -0.40
N ASP A 68 14.22 8.44 -1.02
CA ASP A 68 14.72 9.15 -2.20
C ASP A 68 15.06 8.22 -3.39
N LEU A 69 14.30 7.14 -3.53
CA LEU A 69 14.45 6.16 -4.61
C LEU A 69 13.37 6.32 -5.68
N ALA A 70 13.69 5.89 -6.90
CA ALA A 70 12.69 5.77 -7.96
C ALA A 70 11.68 4.66 -7.62
N PRO A 71 10.39 4.83 -7.97
CA PRO A 71 9.39 3.78 -7.76
C PRO A 71 9.71 2.54 -8.61
N PRO A 72 9.47 1.32 -8.08
CA PRO A 72 9.62 0.09 -8.85
C PRO A 72 8.79 0.11 -10.14
N GLU A 73 9.33 -0.40 -11.25
CA GLU A 73 8.63 -0.36 -12.55
C GLU A 73 7.28 -1.10 -12.50
N TRP A 74 7.19 -2.20 -11.76
CA TRP A 74 5.96 -2.98 -11.62
C TRP A 74 4.81 -2.18 -10.99
N SER A 75 5.11 -1.24 -10.08
CA SER A 75 4.09 -0.49 -9.36
C SER A 75 3.33 0.46 -10.30
N ARG A 76 4.04 1.03 -11.28
CA ARG A 76 3.52 2.07 -12.18
C ARG A 76 2.27 1.70 -12.96
N SER A 77 2.07 0.41 -13.22
CA SER A 77 0.95 -0.10 -14.02
C SER A 77 -0.31 -0.42 -13.21
N ARG A 78 -0.24 -0.47 -11.88
CA ARG A 78 -1.35 -0.89 -11.01
C ARG A 78 -2.11 0.33 -10.50
N ILE A 79 -2.94 0.91 -11.37
CA ILE A 79 -3.73 2.12 -11.09
C ILE A 79 -5.21 1.75 -11.22
N LEU A 80 -6.04 2.22 -10.28
CA LEU A 80 -7.48 2.01 -10.33
C LEU A 80 -8.16 3.04 -11.24
N ASP A 81 -9.10 2.58 -12.07
CA ASP A 81 -9.98 3.46 -12.84
C ASP A 81 -11.00 4.20 -11.95
N THR A 82 -11.42 3.55 -10.86
CA THR A 82 -12.36 4.12 -9.89
C THR A 82 -11.69 4.29 -8.53
N PRO A 83 -11.73 5.49 -7.92
CA PRO A 83 -11.21 5.73 -6.58
C PRO A 83 -11.71 4.71 -5.54
N TRP A 84 -10.77 4.08 -4.84
CA TRP A 84 -11.08 3.18 -3.75
C TRP A 84 -10.85 3.85 -2.39
N PHE A 85 -11.87 3.79 -1.55
CA PHE A 85 -11.83 4.23 -0.16
C PHE A 85 -12.03 3.01 0.74
N PRO A 86 -10.96 2.49 1.38
CA PRO A 86 -11.05 1.38 2.32
C PRO A 86 -12.12 1.54 3.40
N SER A 87 -12.20 2.75 3.98
CA SER A 87 -13.20 3.02 5.01
C SER A 87 -14.56 3.34 4.39
N SER A 88 -15.61 2.74 4.96
CA SER A 88 -17.00 3.10 4.67
C SER A 88 -17.46 4.38 5.40
N LEU A 89 -16.72 4.84 6.42
CA LEU A 89 -17.06 6.01 7.20
C LEU A 89 -16.83 7.30 6.42
N ARG A 90 -17.88 8.13 6.30
CA ARG A 90 -17.84 9.39 5.54
C ARG A 90 -16.72 10.34 6.02
N SER A 91 -16.53 10.45 7.33
CA SER A 91 -15.45 11.26 7.92
C SER A 91 -14.07 10.82 7.41
N LYS A 92 -13.76 9.53 7.52
CA LYS A 92 -12.49 8.97 7.03
C LYS A 92 -12.30 9.18 5.53
N ARG A 93 -13.35 9.08 4.72
CA ARG A 93 -13.27 9.37 3.28
C ARG A 93 -12.92 10.83 2.99
N MET A 94 -13.54 11.76 3.69
CA MET A 94 -13.22 13.19 3.54
C MET A 94 -11.77 13.48 3.93
N GLU A 95 -11.29 12.85 4.98
CA GLU A 95 -9.92 13.03 5.43
C GLU A 95 -8.91 12.43 4.45
N ALA A 96 -9.21 11.26 3.87
CA ALA A 96 -8.39 10.66 2.82
C ALA A 96 -8.31 11.52 1.55
N LEU A 97 -9.39 12.23 1.17
CA LEU A 97 -9.36 13.16 0.04
C LEU A 97 -8.36 14.30 0.24
N VAL A 98 -8.18 14.76 1.47
CA VAL A 98 -7.28 15.88 1.81
C VAL A 98 -5.86 15.39 2.06
N TRP A 99 -5.71 14.27 2.78
CA TRP A 99 -4.46 13.86 3.40
C TRP A 99 -3.86 12.56 2.86
N ALA A 100 -4.42 11.95 1.81
CA ALA A 100 -3.79 10.80 1.18
C ALA A 100 -2.41 11.18 0.61
N PRO A 101 -1.37 10.35 0.75
CA PRO A 101 -0.09 10.57 0.09
C PRO A 101 -0.22 10.66 -1.44
N ALA A 102 0.72 11.35 -2.10
CA ALA A 102 0.69 11.53 -3.55
C ALA A 102 0.70 10.21 -4.33
N ALA A 103 1.55 9.25 -3.91
CA ALA A 103 1.60 7.91 -4.47
C ALA A 103 0.22 7.21 -4.40
N PHE A 104 -0.41 7.25 -3.22
CA PHE A 104 -1.74 6.67 -3.01
C PHE A 104 -2.79 7.27 -3.95
N ARG A 105 -2.85 8.61 -4.04
CA ARG A 105 -3.75 9.30 -4.98
C ARG A 105 -3.50 8.91 -6.43
N LYS A 106 -2.24 8.82 -6.85
CA LYS A 106 -1.85 8.41 -8.21
C LYS A 106 -2.38 7.01 -8.56
N HIS A 107 -2.36 6.08 -7.60
CA HIS A 107 -2.87 4.71 -7.79
C HIS A 107 -4.39 4.57 -7.58
N GLY A 108 -5.10 5.68 -7.29
CA GLY A 108 -6.54 5.68 -7.03
C GLY A 108 -6.92 5.14 -5.64
N VAL A 109 -5.96 5.03 -4.72
CA VAL A 109 -6.20 4.57 -3.34
C VAL A 109 -6.29 5.78 -2.41
N TYR A 110 -7.40 5.91 -1.70
CA TYR A 110 -7.65 7.03 -0.81
C TYR A 110 -7.65 6.56 0.64
N LEU A 111 -6.45 6.57 1.23
CA LEU A 111 -6.18 6.31 2.64
C LEU A 111 -5.35 7.48 3.19
N ALA A 112 -5.73 8.04 4.35
CA ALA A 112 -5.02 9.20 4.90
C ALA A 112 -3.65 8.79 5.44
N ALA A 113 -2.62 9.65 5.30
CA ALA A 113 -1.26 9.36 5.75
C ALA A 113 -1.20 8.90 7.22
N ARG A 114 -1.91 9.61 8.11
CA ARG A 114 -2.03 9.23 9.52
C ARG A 114 -2.63 7.84 9.78
N ASP A 115 -3.45 7.31 8.87
CA ASP A 115 -4.02 5.96 9.03
C ASP A 115 -2.97 4.89 8.68
N LEU A 116 -1.95 5.23 7.88
CA LEU A 116 -0.75 4.41 7.65
C LEU A 116 0.25 4.52 8.82
N GLU A 117 0.35 5.69 9.45
CA GLU A 117 1.24 5.94 10.58
C GLU A 117 0.70 5.37 11.90
N ALA A 118 -0.61 5.31 12.06
CA ALA A 118 -1.27 4.72 13.23
C ALA A 118 -1.19 3.18 13.27
N ALA A 119 -0.54 2.57 12.27
CA ALA A 119 -0.25 1.15 12.26
C ALA A 119 0.73 0.76 13.36
#